data_AF-A0A923BIH0-F1
#
_entry.id   AF-A0A923BIH0-F1
#
_cell.length_a   1.000
_cell.length_b   1.000
_cell.length_c   1.000
_cell.angle_alpha   90.00
_cell.angle_beta   90.00
_cell.angle_gamma   90.00
#
_symmetry.space_group_name_H-M   'P 1'
#
loop_
_entity.id
_entity.type
_entity.pdbx_description
1 polymer ?
#
loop_
_entity_poly.entity_id
_entity_poly.type
_entity_poly.pdbx_seq_one_letter_code
_entity_poly.pdbx_strand_id
1 'polypeptide(L)'
;MSDVVKLYDEADKLKAEGKLDEAVVKLEQAVAANDSYALAHSALAVVLQRLGRHEEAIKHAVRVTELEPGDPFSFTALSVTYQRAYAGTNEMGYIRLAEDAMERSRMMGQHRH
;
A
#
# COMPACT_ATOMS: atom_id res chain seq x y z
N MET A 1 14.63 -13.98 -13.77
CA MET A 1 13.77 -13.27 -12.79
C MET A 1 14.11 -11.81 -12.90
N SER A 2 13.14 -10.93 -13.15
CA SER A 2 13.38 -9.48 -13.17
C SER A 2 13.89 -9.04 -11.80
N ASP A 3 14.89 -8.16 -11.74
CA ASP A 3 15.51 -7.74 -10.48
C ASP A 3 14.48 -7.23 -9.45
N VAL A 4 13.39 -6.62 -9.93
CA VAL A 4 12.23 -6.17 -9.15
C VAL A 4 11.55 -7.31 -8.37
N VAL A 5 11.32 -8.47 -9.00
CA VAL A 5 10.64 -9.61 -8.36
C VAL A 5 11.52 -10.19 -7.25
N LYS A 6 12.83 -10.28 -7.51
CA LYS A 6 13.79 -10.75 -6.51
C LYS A 6 13.84 -9.80 -5.30
N LEU A 7 13.87 -8.49 -5.53
CA LEU A 7 13.84 -7.49 -4.46
C LEU A 7 12.55 -7.57 -3.64
N TYR A 8 11.42 -7.81 -4.30
CA TYR A 8 10.13 -8.02 -3.64
C TYR A 8 10.11 -9.30 -2.77
N ASP A 9 10.60 -10.43 -3.29
CA ASP A 9 10.66 -11.69 -2.54
C ASP A 9 11.60 -11.58 -1.31
N GLU A 10 12.74 -10.91 -1.47
CA GLU A 10 13.65 -10.60 -0.35
C GLU A 10 12.94 -9.74 0.71
N ALA A 11 12.22 -8.71 0.30
CA ALA A 11 11.46 -7.87 1.22
C ALA A 11 10.34 -8.62 1.95
N ASP A 12 9.63 -9.51 1.26
CA ASP A 12 8.56 -10.31 1.86
C ASP A 12 9.10 -11.21 2.97
N LYS A 13 10.26 -11.84 2.72
CA LYS A 13 10.97 -12.64 3.72
C LYS A 13 11.40 -11.78 4.91
N LEU A 14 12.01 -10.61 4.69
CA LEU A 14 12.42 -9.70 5.76
C LEU A 14 11.22 -9.22 6.60
N LYS A 15 10.10 -8.93 5.94
CA LYS A 15 8.82 -8.57 6.59
C LYS A 15 8.30 -9.71 7.47
N ALA A 16 8.43 -10.97 7.03
CA ALA A 16 8.06 -12.15 7.80
C ALA A 16 9.00 -12.39 9.00
N GLU A 17 10.29 -12.06 8.85
CA GLU A 17 11.29 -12.07 9.95
C GLU A 17 11.12 -10.90 10.94
N GLY A 18 10.22 -9.94 10.67
CA GLY A 18 10.02 -8.75 11.50
C GLY A 18 11.05 -7.64 11.27
N LYS A 19 11.95 -7.81 10.30
CA LYS A 19 12.96 -6.82 9.88
C LYS A 19 12.35 -5.80 8.93
N LEU A 20 11.44 -4.98 9.48
CA LEU A 20 10.61 -4.08 8.69
C LEU A 20 11.43 -2.98 7.99
N ASP A 21 12.41 -2.39 8.66
CA ASP A 21 13.28 -1.37 8.04
C ASP A 21 14.08 -1.91 6.86
N GLU A 22 14.63 -3.12 6.98
CA GLU A 22 15.35 -3.77 5.87
C GLU A 22 14.38 -4.09 4.71
N ALA A 23 13.15 -4.51 5.02
CA ALA A 23 12.11 -4.75 4.01
C ALA A 23 11.76 -3.47 3.25
N VAL A 24 11.66 -2.32 3.93
CA VAL A 24 11.44 -1.01 3.27
C VAL A 24 12.53 -0.73 2.24
N VAL A 25 13.81 -0.86 2.62
CA VAL A 25 14.93 -0.59 1.71
C VAL A 25 14.84 -1.45 0.44
N LYS A 26 14.51 -2.74 0.59
CA LYS A 26 14.37 -3.66 -0.55
C LYS A 26 13.20 -3.31 -1.44
N LEU A 27 12.07 -2.90 -0.86
CA LEU A 27 10.92 -2.49 -1.66
C LEU A 27 11.14 -1.12 -2.32
N GLU A 28 11.83 -0.18 -1.67
CA GLU A 28 12.24 1.10 -2.27
C GLU A 28 13.13 0.87 -3.50
N GLN A 29 14.06 -0.09 -3.42
CA GLN A 29 14.84 -0.53 -4.58
C GLN A 29 13.95 -1.14 -5.68
N ALA A 30 12.94 -1.93 -5.30
CA ALA A 30 12.02 -2.55 -6.25
C ALA A 30 11.18 -1.50 -7.00
N VAL A 31 10.63 -0.49 -6.30
CA VAL A 31 9.88 0.60 -6.93
C VAL A 31 10.78 1.55 -7.72
N ALA A 32 12.03 1.76 -7.30
CA ALA A 32 13.00 2.53 -8.07
C ALA A 32 13.37 1.84 -9.39
N ALA A 33 13.43 0.51 -9.39
CA ALA A 33 13.66 -0.29 -10.59
C ALA A 33 12.40 -0.39 -11.48
N ASN A 34 11.21 -0.42 -10.89
CA ASN A 34 9.95 -0.38 -11.61
C ASN A 34 8.83 0.27 -10.78
N ASP A 35 8.56 1.55 -11.04
CA ASP A 35 7.52 2.33 -10.37
C ASP A 35 6.09 1.87 -10.73
N SER A 36 5.93 1.05 -11.77
CA SER A 36 4.64 0.45 -12.13
C SER A 36 4.38 -0.90 -11.44
N TYR A 37 5.27 -1.35 -10.55
CA TYR A 37 5.10 -2.62 -9.85
C TYR A 37 4.20 -2.49 -8.62
N ALA A 38 2.89 -2.58 -8.84
CA ALA A 38 1.84 -2.37 -7.82
C ALA A 38 2.02 -3.22 -6.54
N LEU A 39 2.54 -4.45 -6.66
CA LEU A 39 2.80 -5.32 -5.51
C LEU A 39 3.87 -4.74 -4.56
N ALA A 40 4.94 -4.12 -5.09
CA ALA A 40 5.94 -3.48 -4.24
C ALA A 40 5.39 -2.23 -3.53
N HIS A 41 4.59 -1.41 -4.21
CA HIS A 41 3.90 -0.29 -3.58
C HIS A 41 2.94 -0.77 -2.48
N SER A 42 2.18 -1.84 -2.74
CA SER A 42 1.27 -2.46 -1.75
C SER A 42 2.02 -2.96 -0.52
N ALA A 43 3.15 -3.66 -0.73
CA ALA A 43 3.98 -4.13 0.36
C ALA A 43 4.61 -2.98 1.16
N LEU A 44 5.06 -1.90 0.50
CA LEU A 44 5.57 -0.69 1.16
C LEU A 44 4.52 -0.08 2.07
N ALA A 45 3.30 0.11 1.56
CA ALA A 45 2.21 0.67 2.34
C ALA A 45 1.97 -0.15 3.63
N VAL A 46 1.95 -1.48 3.53
CA VAL A 46 1.76 -2.37 4.68
C VAL A 46 2.92 -2.29 5.68
N VAL A 47 4.17 -2.32 5.20
CA VAL A 47 5.36 -2.28 6.06
C VAL A 47 5.49 -0.92 6.75
N LEU A 48 5.30 0.17 6.03
CA LEU A 48 5.35 1.54 6.56
C LEU A 48 4.25 1.79 7.60
N GLN A 49 3.05 1.24 7.42
CA GLN A 49 2.01 1.28 8.44
C GLN A 49 2.43 0.60 9.75
N ARG A 50 3.10 -0.55 9.65
CA ARG A 50 3.60 -1.27 10.84
C ARG A 50 4.72 -0.50 11.55
N LEU A 51 5.46 0.33 10.82
CA LEU A 51 6.49 1.22 11.34
C LEU A 51 5.93 2.56 11.87
N GLY A 52 4.61 2.81 11.75
CA GLY A 52 3.99 4.09 12.14
C GLY A 52 4.23 5.23 11.14
N ARG A 53 4.87 4.96 9.99
CA ARG A 53 5.13 5.92 8.91
C ARG A 53 3.89 6.09 8.03
N HIS A 54 2.81 6.63 8.61
CA HIS A 54 1.48 6.64 8.02
C HIS A 54 1.38 7.46 6.72
N GLU A 55 1.97 8.66 6.69
CA GLU A 55 1.93 9.52 5.50
C GLU A 55 2.60 8.89 4.28
N GLU A 56 3.73 8.22 4.48
CA GLU A 56 4.45 7.51 3.42
C GLU A 56 3.68 6.28 2.96
N ALA A 57 3.07 5.55 3.89
CA ALA A 57 2.20 4.43 3.54
C ALA A 57 1.03 4.87 2.66
N ILE A 58 0.42 6.01 2.95
CA ILE A 58 -0.66 6.59 2.13
C ILE A 58 -0.17 6.86 0.72
N LYS A 59 1.00 7.48 0.53
CA LYS A 59 1.56 7.75 -0.80
C LYS A 59 1.68 6.49 -1.65
N HIS A 60 2.20 5.40 -1.08
CA HIS A 60 2.31 4.13 -1.80
C HIS A 60 0.95 3.48 -2.05
N ALA A 61 0.02 3.51 -1.08
CA ALA A 61 -1.32 2.97 -1.27
C ALA A 61 -2.11 3.73 -2.36
N VAL A 62 -1.96 5.06 -2.43
CA VAL A 62 -2.53 5.87 -3.53
C VAL A 62 -1.94 5.44 -4.86
N ARG A 63 -0.62 5.24 -4.94
CA ARG A 63 0.04 4.77 -6.16
C ARG A 63 -0.52 3.45 -6.66
N VAL A 64 -0.84 2.50 -5.77
CA VAL A 64 -1.49 1.24 -6.13
C VAL A 64 -2.84 1.49 -6.81
N THR A 65 -3.65 2.42 -6.29
CA THR A 65 -4.95 2.76 -6.91
C THR A 65 -4.82 3.48 -8.26
N GLU A 66 -3.70 4.17 -8.50
CA GLU A 66 -3.39 4.76 -9.81
C GLU A 66 -2.93 3.71 -10.83
N LEU A 67 -2.18 2.69 -10.38
CA LEU A 67 -1.69 1.60 -11.22
C LEU A 67 -2.79 0.59 -11.55
N GLU A 68 -3.68 0.30 -10.58
CA GLU A 68 -4.78 -0.63 -10.70
C GLU A 68 -6.14 0.05 -10.41
N PRO A 69 -6.56 1.04 -11.22
CA PRO A 69 -7.77 1.81 -10.99
C PRO A 69 -9.06 1.00 -11.15
N GLY A 70 -8.99 -0.21 -11.71
CA GLY A 70 -10.11 -1.12 -11.86
C GLY A 70 -10.19 -2.20 -10.77
N ASP A 71 -9.25 -2.22 -9.83
CA ASP A 71 -9.18 -3.26 -8.80
C ASP A 71 -9.79 -2.78 -7.46
N PRO A 72 -10.92 -3.37 -7.02
CA PRO A 72 -11.54 -3.00 -5.74
C PRO A 72 -10.65 -3.22 -4.52
N PHE A 73 -9.72 -4.20 -4.58
CA PHE A 73 -8.85 -4.50 -3.45
C PHE A 73 -7.84 -3.38 -3.20
N SER A 74 -7.36 -2.72 -4.25
CA SER A 74 -6.48 -1.55 -4.18
C SER A 74 -7.12 -0.41 -3.39
N PHE A 75 -8.39 -0.10 -3.65
CA PHE A 75 -9.13 0.92 -2.89
C PHE A 75 -9.47 0.48 -1.46
N THR A 76 -9.70 -0.81 -1.25
CA THR A 76 -9.88 -1.37 0.10
C THR A 76 -8.60 -1.23 0.93
N ALA A 77 -7.44 -1.54 0.34
CA ALA A 77 -6.14 -1.36 0.99
C ALA A 77 -5.86 0.12 1.30
N LEU A 78 -6.23 1.04 0.40
CA LEU A 78 -6.13 2.48 0.64
C LEU A 78 -7.01 2.94 1.81
N SER A 79 -8.25 2.46 1.89
CA SER A 79 -9.13 2.74 3.04
C SER A 79 -8.52 2.28 4.37
N VAL A 80 -8.04 1.03 4.43
CA VAL A 80 -7.40 0.48 5.64
C VAL A 80 -6.16 1.30 6.02
N THR A 81 -5.42 1.78 5.02
CA THR A 81 -4.26 2.67 5.21
C THR A 81 -4.66 3.96 5.89
N TYR A 82 -5.72 4.62 5.43
CA TYR A 82 -6.26 5.83 6.06
C TYR A 82 -6.79 5.57 7.47
N GLN A 83 -7.49 4.46 7.70
CA GLN A 83 -7.96 4.11 9.05
C GLN A 83 -6.81 3.92 10.04
N ARG A 84 -5.71 3.30 9.60
CA ARG A 84 -4.50 3.17 10.41
C ARG A 84 -3.80 4.50 10.64
N ALA A 85 -3.78 5.37 9.63
CA ALA A 85 -3.28 6.73 9.77
C ALA A 85 -4.10 7.52 10.80
N TYR A 86 -5.43 7.44 10.76
CA TYR A 86 -6.30 8.01 11.78
C TYR A 86 -5.98 7.46 13.18
N ALA A 87 -5.84 6.13 13.32
CA ALA A 87 -5.53 5.51 14.61
C ALA A 87 -4.18 5.97 15.19
N GLY A 88 -3.19 6.27 14.33
CA GLY A 88 -1.86 6.72 14.75
C GLY A 88 -1.73 8.24 14.97
N THR A 89 -2.54 9.05 14.28
CA THR A 89 -2.42 10.52 14.26
C THR A 89 -3.59 11.26 14.90
N ASN A 90 -4.74 10.60 15.03
CA ASN A 90 -6.03 11.16 15.43
C ASN A 90 -6.55 12.28 14.50
N GLU A 91 -6.05 12.34 13.26
CA GLU A 91 -6.48 13.31 12.25
C GLU A 91 -7.79 12.88 11.58
N MET A 92 -8.90 13.51 11.95
CA MET A 92 -10.24 13.17 11.43
C MET A 92 -10.36 13.26 9.90
N GLY A 93 -9.47 13.99 9.23
CA GLY A 93 -9.41 14.06 7.77
C GLY A 93 -9.25 12.68 7.11
N TYR A 94 -8.54 11.75 7.76
CA TYR A 94 -8.36 10.40 7.25
C TYR A 94 -9.63 9.55 7.30
N ILE A 95 -10.59 9.83 8.20
CA ILE A 95 -11.86 9.10 8.25
C ILE A 95 -12.62 9.30 6.95
N ARG A 96 -12.78 10.56 6.53
CA ARG A 96 -13.46 10.89 5.27
C ARG A 96 -12.76 10.27 4.06
N LEU A 97 -11.43 10.32 4.03
CA LEU A 97 -10.65 9.69 2.95
C LEU A 97 -10.79 8.16 2.92
N ALA A 98 -10.92 7.51 4.08
CA ALA A 98 -11.18 6.08 4.16
C ALA A 98 -12.58 5.72 3.63
N GLU A 99 -13.60 6.51 3.96
CA GLU A 99 -14.96 6.34 3.47
C GLU A 99 -15.03 6.52 1.95
N ASP A 100 -14.41 7.59 1.42
CA ASP A 100 -14.32 7.86 -0.02
C ASP A 100 -13.65 6.68 -0.76
N ALA A 101 -12.57 6.11 -0.19
CA ALA A 101 -11.89 4.95 -0.76
C ALA A 101 -12.76 3.67 -0.71
N MET A 102 -13.48 3.42 0.38
CA MET A 102 -14.41 2.28 0.47
C MET A 102 -15.57 2.39 -0.52
N GLU A 103 -16.09 3.59 -0.72
CA GLU A 103 -17.15 3.82 -1.70
C GLU A 103 -16.66 3.49 -3.11
N ARG A 104 -15.45 3.94 -3.48
CA ARG A 104 -14.83 3.57 -4.76
C ARG A 104 -14.65 2.07 -4.92
N SER A 105 -14.15 1.39 -3.89
CA SER A 105 -14.04 -0.08 -3.88
C SER A 105 -15.40 -0.75 -4.16
N ARG A 106 -16.45 -0.32 -3.45
CA ARG A 106 -17.82 -0.85 -3.63
C ARG A 106 -18.38 -0.57 -5.01
N MET A 107 -18.16 0.62 -5.56
CA MET A 107 -18.61 0.97 -6.91
C MET A 107 -17.96 0.04 -7.94
N MET A 108 -16.66 -0.19 -7.85
CA MET A 108 -15.94 -1.06 -8.79
C MET A 108 -16.32 -2.53 -8.66
N GLY A 109 -16.54 -3.01 -7.42
CA GLY A 109 -17.01 -4.37 -7.16
C GLY A 109 -18.39 -4.66 -7.75
N GLN A 110 -19.26 -3.65 -7.84
CA GLN A 110 -20.60 -3.77 -8.42
C GLN A 110 -20.63 -3.77 -9.96
N HIS A 111 -19.57 -3.29 -10.62
CA HIS A 111 -19.48 -3.24 -12.09
C HIS A 111 -18.87 -4.50 -12.73
N ARG A 112 -18.54 -5.53 -11.93
CA ARG A 112 -18.20 -6.88 -12.44
C ARG A 112 -19.49 -7.66 -12.72
N HIS A 113 -20.18 -7.35 -13.80
CA HIS A 113 -21.30 -8.13 -14.34
C HIS A 113 -21.15 -8.36 -15.83
#